data_AF-A0A7X7T5Z4-F1
#
_entry.id   AF-A0A7X7T5Z4-F1
#
_cell.length_a   1.000
_cell.length_b   1.000
_cell.length_c   1.000
_cell.angle_alpha   90.00
_cell.angle_beta   90.00
_cell.angle_gamma   90.00
#
_symmetry.space_group_name_H-M   'P 1'
#
loop_
_entity.id
_entity.type
_entity.pdbx_description
1 polymer ?
#
loop_
_entity_poly.entity_id
_entity_poly.type
_entity_poly.pdbx_seq_one_letter_code
_entity_poly.pdbx_strand_id
1 'polypeptide(L)' 'MTGIVQDGAGTPLAGAVVVCNATAASAATDASGAFTLALPVGTHPLTVSKDGFASQAVGP' A
#
# COMPACT_ATOMS: atom_id res chain seq x y z
N MET A 1 -1.20 -9.04 -6.10
CA MET A 1 -1.58 -7.62 -6.28
C MET A 1 -0.32 -6.78 -6.28
N THR A 2 -0.16 -5.92 -7.27
CA THR A 2 0.95 -4.96 -7.36
C THR A 2 0.37 -3.57 -7.51
N GLY A 3 1.09 -2.56 -6.99
CA GLY A 3 0.66 -1.18 -7.07
C GLY A 3 1.81 -0.23 -6.75
N ILE A 4 1.55 1.07 -6.91
CA ILE A 4 2.51 2.14 -6.63
C ILE A 4 1.85 3.09 -5.63
N VAL A 5 2.53 3.35 -4.52
CA VAL A 5 2.14 4.35 -3.53
C VAL A 5 2.89 5.63 -3.84
N GLN A 6 2.17 6.74 -3.92
CA GLN A 6 2.70 8.06 -4.19
C GLN A 6 2.10 9.06 -3.19
N ASP A 7 2.77 10.18 -2.93
CA ASP A 7 2.17 11.29 -2.19
C ASP A 7 1.18 12.09 -3.05
N GLY A 8 0.57 13.12 -2.46
CA GLY A 8 -0.34 14.03 -3.16
C GLY A 8 0.31 14.89 -4.24
N ALA A 9 1.65 14.92 -4.33
CA ALA A 9 2.40 15.58 -5.40
C ALA A 9 2.81 14.61 -6.53
N GLY A 10 2.47 13.31 -6.41
CA GLY A 10 2.87 12.27 -7.35
C GLY A 10 4.29 11.71 -7.14
N THR A 11 4.92 12.02 -6.00
CA THR A 11 6.23 11.49 -5.66
C THR A 11 6.07 10.08 -5.11
N PRO A 12 6.80 9.07 -5.64
CA PRO A 12 6.74 7.72 -5.11
C PRO A 12 7.17 7.65 -3.65
N LEU A 13 6.36 6.98 -2.84
CA LEU A 13 6.54 6.92 -1.39
C LEU A 13 7.24 5.62 -1.00
N ALA A 14 8.55 5.68 -0.77
CA ALA A 14 9.32 4.56 -0.27
C ALA A 14 9.10 4.32 1.22
N GLY A 15 9.06 3.05 1.65
CA GLY A 15 8.91 2.66 3.05
C GLY A 15 7.51 2.85 3.63
N ALA A 16 6.48 3.03 2.78
CA ALA A 16 5.10 3.00 3.20
C ALA A 16 4.66 1.55 3.44
N VAL A 17 3.96 1.30 4.55
CA VAL A 17 3.44 -0.02 4.90
C VAL A 17 2.03 -0.16 4.33
N VAL A 18 1.85 -1.11 3.43
CA VAL A 18 0.57 -1.50 2.87
C VAL A 18 0.08 -2.74 3.59
N VAL A 19 -1.09 -2.66 4.24
CA VAL A 19 -1.72 -3.75 4.97
C VAL A 19 -3.04 -4.10 4.29
N CYS A 20 -3.25 -5.37 3.99
CA CYS A 20 -4.54 -5.88 3.57
C CYS A 20 -5.36 -6.33 4.78
N ASN A 21 -6.46 -5.63 5.07
CA ASN A 21 -7.31 -5.98 6.21
C ASN A 21 -8.02 -7.33 6.04
N ALA A 22 -8.29 -7.76 4.81
CA ALA A 22 -8.98 -9.03 4.56
C ALA A 22 -8.12 -10.27 4.85
N THR A 23 -6.80 -10.20 4.70
CA THR A 23 -5.88 -11.33 4.86
C THR A 23 -4.81 -11.08 5.93
N ALA A 24 -4.81 -9.91 6.56
CA ALA A 24 -3.74 -9.42 7.43
C ALA A 24 -2.32 -9.43 6.80
N ALA A 25 -2.24 -9.54 5.47
CA ALA A 25 -0.97 -9.48 4.76
C ALA A 25 -0.43 -8.05 4.73
N SER A 26 0.87 -7.87 4.91
CA SER A 26 1.51 -6.55 4.86
C SER A 26 2.78 -6.56 4.02
N ALA A 27 3.03 -5.48 3.28
CA ALA A 27 4.31 -5.24 2.60
C ALA A 27 4.70 -3.77 2.69
N ALA A 28 6.00 -3.53 2.70
CA ALA A 28 6.55 -2.18 2.56
C ALA A 28 6.76 -1.85 1.08
N THR A 29 6.59 -0.58 0.71
CA THR A 29 6.93 -0.07 -0.62
C THR A 29 8.44 0.15 -0.77
N ASP A 30 8.95 -0.09 -1.96
CA ASP A 30 10.37 0.10 -2.31
C ASP A 30 10.73 1.55 -2.63
N ALA A 31 11.98 1.82 -3.03
CA ALA A 31 12.47 3.15 -3.39
C ALA A 31 11.66 3.83 -4.52
N SER A 32 11.00 3.04 -5.37
CA SER A 32 10.10 3.50 -6.43
C SER A 32 8.63 3.61 -5.99
N GLY A 33 8.34 3.42 -4.70
CA GLY A 33 6.99 3.41 -4.15
C GLY A 33 6.20 2.17 -4.55
N ALA A 34 6.80 1.18 -5.21
CA ALA A 34 6.12 -0.01 -5.65
C ALA A 34 5.99 -1.01 -4.50
N PHE A 35 4.87 -1.71 -4.44
CA PHE A 35 4.65 -2.81 -3.51
C PHE A 35 4.08 -4.02 -4.23
N THR A 36 4.37 -5.19 -3.68
CA THR A 36 3.82 -6.47 -4.15
C THR A 36 3.26 -7.24 -2.96
N LEU A 37 1.99 -7.59 -3.04
CA LEU A 37 1.28 -8.34 -2.01
C LEU A 37 0.66 -9.60 -2.63
N ALA A 38 1.01 -10.77 -2.10
CA ALA A 38 0.45 -12.04 -2.54
C ALA A 38 -0.93 -12.24 -1.90
N LEU A 39 -1.98 -11.84 -2.61
CA LEU A 39 -3.37 -12.00 -2.19
C LEU A 39 -4.13 -12.93 -3.13
N PRO A 40 -5.16 -13.64 -2.63
CA PRO A 40 -6.11 -14.35 -3.47
C PRO A 40 -6.77 -13.41 -4.48
N VAL A 41 -7.17 -13.97 -5.63
CA VAL A 41 -7.96 -13.21 -6.62
C VAL A 41 -9.24 -12.67 -5.98
N GLY A 42 -9.47 -11.36 -6.13
CA GLY A 42 -10.56 -10.65 -5.51
C GLY A 42 -10.20 -9.19 -5.21
N THR A 43 -11.20 -8.38 -4.91
CA THR A 43 -11.01 -7.00 -4.44
C THR A 43 -10.88 -7.01 -2.93
N HIS A 44 -9.76 -6.49 -2.41
CA HIS A 44 -9.49 -6.48 -0.98
C HIS A 44 -9.20 -5.06 -0.51
N PRO A 45 -9.78 -4.63 0.62
CA PRO A 45 -9.47 -3.33 1.20
C PRO A 45 -8.03 -3.30 1.72
N LEU A 46 -7.23 -2.40 1.15
CA LEU A 46 -5.87 -2.11 1.58
C LEU A 46 -5.84 -0.86 2.45
N THR A 47 -4.93 -0.80 3.39
CA THR A 47 -4.62 0.40 4.18
C THR A 47 -3.14 0.66 4.05
N VAL A 48 -2.81 1.83 3.52
CA VAL A 48 -1.45 2.32 3.41
C VAL A 48 -1.20 3.25 4.59
N SER A 49 -0.11 3.03 5.31
CA SER A 49 0.33 3.89 6.41
C SER A 49 1.82 4.11 6.33
N LYS A 50 2.27 5.33 6.63
CA LYS A 50 3.69 5.68 6.71
C LYS A 50 3.88 6.72 7.81
N ASP A 51 4.93 6.58 8.60
CA ASP A 51 5.29 7.57 9.60
C ASP A 51 5.44 8.96 8.98
N GLY A 52 4.77 9.95 9.57
CA GLY A 52 4.73 11.32 9.06
C GLY A 52 3.74 11.58 7.92
N PHE A 53 2.98 10.56 7.47
CA PHE A 53 1.93 10.70 6.46
C PHE A 53 0.56 10.30 7.02
N ALA A 54 -0.50 10.84 6.42
CA ALA A 54 -1.85 10.38 6.69
C ALA A 54 -2.02 8.93 6.20
N SER A 55 -2.73 8.11 6.98
CA SER A 55 -3.07 6.76 6.56
C SER A 55 -4.17 6.81 5.52
N GLN A 56 -4.02 6.08 4.42
CA GLN A 56 -4.98 6.02 3.32
C GLN A 56 -5.56 4.62 3.23
N ALA A 57 -6.88 4.50 3.36
CA ALA A 57 -7.58 3.27 3.01
C ALA A 57 -7.94 3.28 1.52
N VAL A 58 -7.57 2.22 0.82
CA VAL A 58 -7.94 1.93 -0.57
C VAL A 58 -8.96 0.80 -0.53
N GLY A 59 -10.22 1.16 -0.70
CA GLY A 59 -11.33 0.21 -0.77
C GLY A 59 -11.59 -0.29 -2.19
N PRO A 60 -12.47 -1.31 -2.35
CA PRO A 60 -13.00 -1.69 -3.65
C PRO A 60 -13.74 -0.55 -4.36
#